data_AF-A0A9E5WQ90-F1
#
_entry.id   AF-A0A9E5WQ90-F1
#
_cell.length_a   1.000
_cell.length_b   1.000
_cell.length_c   1.000
_cell.angle_alpha   90.00
_cell.angle_beta   90.00
_cell.angle_gamma   90.00
#
_symmetry.space_group_name_H-M   'P 1'
#
loop_
_entity.id
_entity.type
_entity.pdbx_description
1 polymer ?
#
loop_
_entity_poly.entity_id
_entity_poly.type
_entity_poly.pdbx_seq_one_letter_code
_entity_poly.pdbx_strand_id
1 'polypeptide(L)'
;GPPTPSQTAWALMGLMAADEVDSEAVQRGIQYLLETQLEDGTWDEPWFTGTGFPRVFYLKYHLYRTYFPLMALSRYRRMKRGTGNGR
;
A
#
# COMPACT_ATOMS: atom_id res chain seq x y z
N GLY A 1 12.72 -3.34 -9.30
CA GLY A 1 11.68 -4.02 -10.09
C GLY A 1 10.49 -3.09 -10.25
N PRO A 2 9.43 -3.52 -10.97
CA PRO A 2 8.20 -2.74 -11.07
C PRO A 2 7.52 -2.60 -9.69
N PRO A 3 6.74 -1.54 -9.45
CA PRO A 3 5.97 -1.39 -8.22
C PRO A 3 4.90 -2.48 -8.12
N THR A 4 4.59 -2.89 -6.88
CA THR A 4 3.50 -3.82 -6.59
C THR A 4 2.55 -3.17 -5.58
N PRO A 5 1.23 -3.38 -5.69
CA PRO A 5 0.26 -2.77 -4.79
C PRO A 5 0.51 -3.15 -3.33
N SER A 6 0.85 -4.41 -3.04
CA SER A 6 1.11 -4.84 -1.66
C SER A 6 2.37 -4.23 -1.05
N GLN A 7 3.50 -4.18 -1.78
CA GLN A 7 4.74 -3.60 -1.26
C GLN A 7 4.66 -2.08 -1.15
N THR A 8 3.99 -1.40 -2.09
CA THR A 8 3.69 0.03 -1.98
C THR A 8 2.87 0.30 -0.72
N ALA A 9 1.84 -0.50 -0.47
CA ALA A 9 1.03 -0.37 0.74
C ALA A 9 1.82 -0.59 2.03
N TRP A 10 2.76 -1.56 2.08
CA TRP A 10 3.65 -1.74 3.23
C TRP A 10 4.53 -0.52 3.48
N ALA A 11 5.16 0.02 2.42
CA ALA A 11 5.98 1.22 2.52
C ALA A 11 5.17 2.42 3.02
N LEU A 12 3.97 2.63 2.48
CA LEU A 12 3.05 3.68 2.90
C LEU A 12 2.65 3.56 4.37
N MET A 13 2.30 2.36 4.83
CA MET A 13 1.98 2.13 6.23
C MET A 13 3.17 2.35 7.16
N GLY A 14 4.39 2.04 6.72
CA GLY A 14 5.63 2.33 7.44
C GLY A 14 5.88 3.84 7.57
N LEU A 15 5.82 4.58 6.46
CA LEU A 15 5.97 6.04 6.46
C LEU A 15 4.92 6.73 7.33
N MET A 16 3.64 6.34 7.19
CA MET A 16 2.57 6.84 8.05
C MET A 16 2.75 6.47 9.52
N ALA A 17 3.41 5.35 9.84
CA ALA A 17 3.73 5.02 11.23
C ALA A 17 4.87 5.88 11.80
N ALA A 18 5.71 6.46 10.94
CA ALA A 18 6.75 7.42 11.29
C ALA A 18 6.28 8.88 11.24
N ASP A 19 4.96 9.13 11.22
CA ASP A 19 4.33 10.46 11.12
C ASP A 19 4.60 11.23 9.81
N GLU A 20 5.10 10.55 8.78
CA GLU A 20 5.41 11.14 7.45
C GLU A 20 4.18 11.19 6.52
N VAL A 21 2.98 11.32 7.08
CA VAL A 21 1.71 11.23 6.32
C VAL A 21 1.58 12.31 5.23
N ASP A 22 2.18 13.48 5.44
CA ASP A 22 2.12 14.61 4.51
C ASP A 22 3.29 14.64 3.52
N SER A 23 4.21 13.68 3.60
CA SER A 23 5.36 13.60 2.68
C SER A 23 4.94 13.37 1.23
N GLU A 24 5.71 13.90 0.28
CA GLU A 24 5.49 13.66 -1.16
C GLU A 24 5.53 12.16 -1.51
N ALA A 25 6.35 11.38 -0.80
CA ALA A 25 6.44 9.94 -0.98
C ALA A 25 5.11 9.24 -0.67
N VAL A 26 4.46 9.60 0.45
CA VAL A 26 3.15 9.07 0.81
C VAL A 26 2.10 9.50 -0.20
N GLN A 27 2.07 10.78 -0.57
CA GLN A 27 1.09 11.29 -1.55
C GLN A 27 1.19 10.57 -2.89
N ARG A 28 2.40 10.41 -3.42
CA ARG A 28 2.65 9.69 -4.69
C ARG A 28 2.27 8.22 -4.61
N GLY A 29 2.56 7.55 -3.49
CA GLY A 29 2.18 6.15 -3.32
C GLY A 29 0.67 5.96 -3.18
N ILE A 30 -0.03 6.88 -2.49
CA ILE A 30 -1.50 6.88 -2.42
C ILE A 30 -2.09 7.11 -3.82
N GLN A 31 -1.56 8.07 -4.59
CA GLN A 31 -2.00 8.33 -5.95
C GLN A 31 -1.83 7.09 -6.84
N TYR A 32 -0.67 6.43 -6.78
CA TYR A 32 -0.44 5.18 -7.50
C TYR A 32 -1.49 4.11 -7.15
N LEU A 33 -1.83 3.92 -5.88
CA LEU A 33 -2.86 2.95 -5.49
C LEU A 33 -4.25 3.34 -6.03
N LEU A 34 -4.60 4.62 -6.07
CA LEU A 34 -5.88 5.07 -6.63
C LEU A 34 -5.94 4.90 -8.15
N GLU A 35 -4.87 5.24 -8.86
CA GLU A 35 -4.80 5.16 -10.34
C GLU A 35 -4.74 3.74 -10.87
N THR A 36 -4.22 2.80 -10.07
CA THR A 36 -4.05 1.39 -10.49
C THR A 36 -5.12 0.46 -9.93
N GLN A 37 -6.12 0.99 -9.23
CA GLN A 37 -7.26 0.21 -8.77
C GLN A 37 -8.14 -0.18 -9.97
N LEU A 38 -8.50 -1.46 -10.06
CA LEU A 38 -9.41 -1.99 -11.07
C LEU A 38 -10.86 -1.63 -10.75
N GLU A 39 -11.74 -1.75 -11.74
CA GLU A 39 -13.18 -1.46 -11.59
C GLU A 39 -13.86 -2.33 -10.51
N ASP A 40 -13.38 -3.55 -10.29
CA ASP A 40 -13.88 -4.45 -9.25
C ASP A 40 -13.37 -4.11 -7.83
N GLY A 41 -12.56 -3.05 -7.72
CA GLY A 41 -11.96 -2.57 -6.48
C GLY A 41 -10.69 -3.31 -6.06
N THR A 42 -10.19 -4.27 -6.85
CA THR A 42 -8.92 -4.97 -6.61
C THR A 42 -7.75 -4.31 -7.34
N TRP A 43 -6.55 -4.91 -7.24
CA TRP A 43 -5.36 -4.49 -7.98
C TRP A 43 -4.71 -5.68 -8.66
N ASP A 44 -4.04 -5.43 -9.79
CA ASP A 44 -3.18 -6.45 -10.40
C ASP A 44 -1.82 -6.54 -9.73
N GLU A 45 -1.42 -7.77 -9.44
CA GLU A 45 -0.10 -8.09 -8.88
C GLU A 45 0.38 -9.41 -9.51
N PRO A 46 1.06 -9.37 -10.67
CA PRO A 46 1.59 -10.56 -11.29
C PRO A 46 2.78 -11.13 -10.50
N TRP A 47 3.49 -10.28 -9.75
CA TRP A 47 4.72 -10.60 -9.03
C TRP A 47 4.46 -11.26 -7.68
N PHE A 48 5.39 -12.13 -7.26
CA PHE A 48 5.33 -12.81 -5.97
C PHE A 48 5.96 -11.91 -4.91
N THR A 49 5.19 -11.59 -3.86
CA THR A 49 5.60 -10.68 -2.79
C THR A 49 5.80 -11.40 -1.45
N GLY A 50 5.41 -12.68 -1.35
CA GLY A 50 5.67 -13.53 -0.19
C GLY A 50 6.93 -14.38 -0.34
N THR A 51 7.72 -14.50 0.72
CA THR A 51 8.86 -15.42 0.77
C THR A 51 8.48 -16.68 1.53
N GLY A 52 8.66 -17.86 0.91
CA GLY A 52 8.55 -19.14 1.61
C GLY A 52 9.91 -19.60 2.11
N PHE A 53 10.78 -20.04 1.18
CA PHE A 53 12.19 -20.35 1.45
C PHE A 53 13.07 -19.40 0.63
N PRO A 54 13.88 -18.53 1.27
CA PRO A 54 14.70 -17.56 0.57
C PRO A 54 15.53 -18.21 -0.55
N ARG A 55 15.48 -17.62 -1.75
CA ARG A 55 16.17 -18.08 -2.97
C ARG A 55 15.68 -19.38 -3.61
N VAL A 56 14.78 -20.13 -2.98
CA VAL A 56 14.37 -21.46 -3.46
C VAL A 56 12.85 -21.57 -3.65
N PHE A 57 12.04 -20.79 -2.93
CA PHE A 57 10.57 -20.87 -2.99
C PHE A 57 9.90 -19.56 -2.58
N TYR A 58 9.03 -19.05 -3.45
CA TYR A 58 8.27 -17.81 -3.24
C TYR A 58 6.77 -18.08 -3.29
N LEU A 59 6.01 -17.28 -2.53
CA LEU A 59 4.57 -17.42 -2.36
C LEU A 59 3.83 -16.25 -2.99
N LYS A 60 2.74 -16.57 -3.70
CA LYS A 60 1.76 -15.59 -4.14
C LYS A 60 0.55 -15.64 -3.21
N TYR A 61 0.48 -14.69 -2.29
CA TYR A 61 -0.70 -14.49 -1.47
C TYR A 61 -1.72 -13.68 -2.27
N HIS A 62 -2.70 -14.35 -2.89
CA HIS A 62 -3.64 -13.73 -3.83
C HIS A 62 -4.40 -12.53 -3.25
N LEU A 63 -4.64 -12.50 -1.94
CA LEU A 63 -5.39 -11.43 -1.27
C LEU A 63 -4.52 -10.23 -0.88
N TYR A 64 -3.19 -10.32 -0.96
CA TYR A 64 -2.29 -9.20 -0.60
C TYR A 64 -2.50 -7.99 -1.48
N ARG A 65 -2.74 -8.21 -2.78
CA ARG A 65 -3.04 -7.19 -3.77
C ARG A 65 -4.29 -6.36 -3.42
N THR A 66 -5.17 -6.87 -2.56
CA THR A 66 -6.42 -6.18 -2.19
C THR A 66 -6.37 -5.68 -0.76
N TYR A 67 -5.98 -6.53 0.19
CA TYR A 67 -6.04 -6.20 1.62
C TYR A 67 -5.07 -5.10 2.01
N PHE A 68 -3.83 -5.15 1.56
CA PHE A 68 -2.83 -4.15 1.96
C PHE A 68 -3.11 -2.76 1.38
N PRO A 69 -3.41 -2.59 0.08
CA PRO A 69 -3.82 -1.29 -0.45
C PRO A 69 -5.03 -0.70 0.29
N LEU A 70 -6.06 -1.51 0.55
CA LEU A 70 -7.25 -1.05 1.26
C LEU A 70 -6.92 -0.61 2.69
N MET A 71 -6.06 -1.36 3.40
CA MET A 71 -5.58 -0.97 4.73
C MET A 71 -4.80 0.35 4.69
N ALA A 72 -3.90 0.53 3.72
CA ALA A 72 -3.11 1.74 3.56
C ALA A 72 -3.99 2.96 3.26
N LEU A 73 -4.91 2.87 2.30
CA LEU A 73 -5.87 3.93 1.96
C LEU A 73 -6.77 4.29 3.16
N SER A 74 -7.24 3.28 3.88
CA SER A 74 -8.08 3.47 5.08
C SER A 74 -7.32 4.15 6.22
N ARG A 75 -6.03 3.84 6.40
CA ARG A 75 -5.17 4.50 7.39
C ARG A 75 -4.90 5.95 7.00
N TYR A 76 -4.51 6.19 5.75
CA TYR A 76 -4.25 7.53 5.22
C TYR A 76 -5.46 8.45 5.39
N ARG A 77 -6.65 7.99 4.99
CA ARG A 77 -7.90 8.75 5.16
C ARG A 77 -8.19 9.11 6.62
N ARG A 78 -7.93 8.20 7.56
CA ARG A 78 -8.13 8.46 9.00
C ARG A 78 -7.17 9.52 9.52
N MET A 79 -5.89 9.41 9.16
CA MET A 79 -4.88 10.37 9.60
C MET A 79 -5.19 11.77 9.05
N LYS A 80 -5.45 11.92 7.74
CA LYS A 80 -5.76 13.23 7.12
C LYS A 80 -7.02 13.90 7.70
N ARG A 81 -8.01 13.12 8.17
CA ARG A 81 -9.18 13.65 8.87
C ARG A 81 -8.86 14.07 10.31
N GLY A 82 -7.96 13.36 11.00
CA GLY A 82 -7.51 13.69 12.35
C GLY A 82 -6.61 14.93 12.41
N THR A 83 -5.77 15.16 11.39
CA THR A 83 -4.90 16.36 11.33
C THR A 83 -5.67 17.67 11.13
N GLY A 84 -6.95 17.60 10.73
CA GLY A 84 -7.80 18.77 10.52
C GLY A 84 -8.42 19.38 11.79
N ASN A 85 -8.16 18.81 12.97
CA ASN A 85 -8.80 19.23 14.23
C ASN A 85 -7.80 19.55 15.36
N GLY A 86 -6.54 19.84 15.01
CA GLY A 86 -5.45 19.95 16.00
C GLY A 86 -4.31 20.88 15.59
N ARG A 87 -4.60 22.00 14.93
CA ARG A 87 -3.75 23.19 14.87
C ARG A 87 -4.61 24.44 15.00
#